data_AF-A0A0L0G9Z5-F1
#
_entry.id   AF-A0A0L0G9Z5-F1
#
_cell.length_a   1.000
_cell.length_b   1.000
_cell.length_c   1.000
_cell.angle_alpha   90.00
_cell.angle_beta   90.00
_cell.angle_gamma   90.00
#
_symmetry.space_group_name_H-M   'P 1'
#
loop_
_entity.id
_entity.type
_entity.pdbx_description
1 polymer ?
#
loop_
_entity_poly.entity_id
_entity_poly.type
_entity_poly.pdbx_seq_one_letter_code
_entity_poly.pdbx_strand_id
1 'polypeptide(L)'
;MFALLTAERLLGGLRFLALKRPAFVSTLRAALLQPEVVSALAHGKRTKSNAVEDVHIHREEILGRGVQICQVLGPGDSNPAGNVHGGVVLKLAESAGYLAVARHCNANRTDDQPLVPYSARMEKSAFINPMYLGQCAVVNAKVAYASNRTVQVHVDVWAENLLSGHLTLCNQARIWYVAFRAGKDSEVPQRVPPVVPINDDEKQAYAEGQKEHATAKSLKHIQPVVSDLEDYRRGLGRETHLNDGDTRTVGWSFTELAQMVCPSHCEDNKATAGVIMKLMDTCAGIAAVRHARSNVVTVALSQMEFFKPINLGEIMSVSGRITYVSERSIEVEVIVTAYAPIETRKTDAKVRCVFSMVPLAWHGGALTIPKLQLLTDEEKVRFLRGEERYKARRTVSAAA
;
A
#
# COMPACT_ATOMS: atom_id res chain seq x y z
N MET A 1 22.27 -32.41 33.41
CA MET A 1 21.64 -33.31 32.41
C MET A 1 20.99 -32.52 31.26
N PHE A 2 20.13 -31.53 31.53
CA PHE A 2 19.44 -30.74 30.49
C PHE A 2 20.39 -29.93 29.56
N ALA A 3 21.45 -29.32 30.10
CA ALA A 3 22.44 -28.53 29.33
C ALA A 3 23.31 -29.38 28.38
N LEU A 4 23.60 -30.63 28.75
CA LEU A 4 24.31 -31.59 27.89
C LEU A 4 23.42 -32.05 26.72
N LEU A 5 22.13 -32.24 26.97
CA LEU A 5 21.13 -32.60 25.95
C LEU A 5 20.91 -31.47 24.92
N THR A 6 20.96 -30.19 25.32
CA THR A 6 20.88 -29.06 24.39
C THR A 6 22.14 -28.88 23.55
N ALA A 7 23.33 -29.07 24.14
CA ALA A 7 24.59 -29.06 23.40
C ALA A 7 24.66 -30.21 22.37
N GLU A 8 24.20 -31.41 22.71
CA GLU A 8 24.14 -32.54 21.77
C GLU A 8 23.10 -32.34 20.66
N ARG A 9 21.98 -31.64 20.91
CA ARG A 9 21.00 -31.26 19.87
C ARG A 9 21.58 -30.29 18.84
N LEU A 10 22.34 -29.29 19.29
CA LEU A 10 23.05 -28.35 18.41
C LEU A 10 24.09 -29.07 17.54
N LEU A 11 24.83 -30.03 18.12
CA LEU A 11 25.77 -30.87 17.38
C LEU A 11 25.06 -31.85 16.42
N GLY A 12 23.87 -32.34 16.79
CA GLY A 12 23.05 -33.22 15.95
C GLY A 12 22.56 -32.57 14.65
N GLY A 13 22.34 -31.26 14.63
CA GLY A 13 22.00 -30.49 13.42
C GLY A 13 23.16 -30.34 12.42
N LEU A 14 24.39 -30.61 12.84
CA LEU A 14 25.62 -30.45 12.04
C LEU A 14 26.11 -31.75 11.38
N ARG A 15 25.28 -32.82 11.36
CA ARG A 15 25.64 -34.12 10.78
C ARG A 15 26.17 -34.05 9.34
N PHE A 16 25.72 -33.07 8.54
CA PHE A 16 26.20 -32.84 7.18
C PHE A 16 27.63 -32.27 7.11
N LEU A 17 28.05 -31.47 8.11
CA LEU A 17 29.42 -30.92 8.18
C LEU A 17 30.44 -31.96 8.66
N ALA A 18 30.02 -32.91 9.50
CA ALA A 18 30.88 -33.94 10.07
C ALA A 18 31.51 -34.88 9.02
N LEU A 19 30.81 -35.12 7.90
CA LEU A 19 31.30 -35.94 6.78
C LEU A 19 32.42 -35.25 5.96
N LYS A 20 32.46 -33.92 5.93
CA LYS A 20 33.39 -33.16 5.08
C LYS A 20 34.57 -32.54 5.84
N ARG A 21 34.43 -32.24 7.13
CA ARG A 21 35.50 -31.62 7.95
C ARG A 21 35.50 -32.17 9.39
N PRO A 22 36.01 -33.40 9.60
CA PRO A 22 35.97 -34.05 10.92
C PRO A 22 36.76 -33.29 12.00
N ALA A 23 37.89 -32.65 11.62
CA ALA A 23 38.68 -31.83 12.53
C ALA A 23 37.89 -30.62 13.07
N PHE A 24 37.13 -29.93 12.22
CA PHE A 24 36.33 -28.76 12.62
C PHE A 24 35.23 -29.13 13.63
N VAL A 25 34.56 -30.27 13.42
CA VAL A 25 33.54 -30.77 14.35
C VAL A 25 34.15 -31.20 15.69
N SER A 26 35.35 -31.78 15.67
CA SER A 26 36.07 -32.13 16.91
C SER A 26 36.44 -30.89 17.73
N THR A 27 36.89 -29.81 17.09
CA THR A 27 37.20 -28.54 17.74
C THR A 27 35.95 -27.86 18.28
N LEU A 28 34.85 -27.87 17.51
CA LEU A 28 33.57 -27.29 17.95
C LEU A 28 32.99 -28.05 19.15
N ARG A 29 33.10 -29.38 19.14
CA ARG A 29 32.66 -30.24 20.25
C ARG A 29 33.51 -30.01 21.50
N ALA A 30 34.82 -29.87 21.35
CA ALA A 30 35.71 -29.52 22.46
C ALA A 30 35.38 -28.15 23.05
N ALA A 31 35.07 -27.16 22.21
CA ALA A 31 34.68 -25.81 22.65
C ALA A 31 33.33 -25.77 23.38
N LEU A 32 32.31 -26.47 22.86
CA LEU A 32 30.97 -26.50 23.45
C LEU A 32 30.88 -27.30 24.76
N LEU A 33 31.80 -28.24 24.98
CA LEU A 33 31.87 -29.06 26.18
C LEU A 33 32.85 -28.52 27.22
N GLN A 34 33.44 -27.34 27.01
CA GLN A 34 34.26 -26.70 28.04
C GLN A 34 33.41 -26.46 29.30
N PRO A 35 33.94 -26.72 30.51
CA PRO A 35 33.20 -26.58 31.76
C PRO A 35 32.56 -25.20 31.94
N GLU A 36 33.20 -24.15 31.44
CA GLU A 36 32.74 -22.76 31.49
C GLU A 36 31.51 -22.53 30.60
N VAL A 37 31.49 -23.09 29.38
CA VAL A 37 30.37 -22.99 28.44
C VAL A 37 29.18 -23.81 28.92
N VAL A 38 29.44 -25.02 29.42
CA VAL A 38 28.40 -25.88 30.01
C VAL A 38 27.84 -25.26 31.29
N SER A 39 28.68 -24.60 32.09
CA SER A 39 28.26 -23.85 33.28
C SER A 39 27.42 -22.61 32.93
N ALA A 40 27.79 -21.86 31.88
CA ALA A 40 27.03 -20.71 31.39
C ALA A 40 25.66 -21.11 30.80
N LEU A 41 25.56 -22.30 30.20
CA LEU A 41 24.30 -22.85 29.69
C LEU A 41 23.44 -23.48 30.81
N ALA A 42 24.04 -24.05 31.85
CA ALA A 42 23.34 -24.68 32.97
C ALA A 42 22.90 -23.69 34.05
N HIS A 43 23.72 -22.67 34.29
CA HIS A 43 23.41 -21.54 35.14
C HIS A 43 23.22 -20.37 34.21
N GLY A 44 21.98 -20.16 33.77
CA GLY A 44 21.51 -18.88 33.27
C GLY A 44 21.63 -17.84 34.38
N LYS A 45 22.85 -17.51 34.81
CA LYS A 45 23.16 -16.23 35.40
C LYS A 45 22.82 -15.27 34.28
N ARG A 46 21.62 -14.72 34.35
CA ARG A 46 21.40 -13.32 34.00
C ARG A 46 22.56 -12.59 34.67
N THR A 47 23.65 -12.38 33.93
CA THR A 47 24.44 -11.16 34.13
C THR A 47 23.38 -10.10 34.32
N LYS A 48 23.43 -9.37 35.43
CA LYS A 48 22.65 -8.14 35.54
C LYS A 48 22.99 -7.41 34.25
N SER A 49 22.11 -7.51 33.26
CA SER A 49 22.07 -6.54 32.20
C SER A 49 21.97 -5.28 33.02
N ASN A 50 22.89 -4.35 32.80
CA ASN A 50 22.55 -2.96 33.07
C ASN A 50 21.13 -2.87 32.55
N ALA A 51 20.16 -2.68 33.46
CA ALA A 51 18.80 -2.46 33.04
C ALA A 51 18.98 -1.37 32.00
N VAL A 52 18.72 -1.70 30.73
CA VAL A 52 18.44 -0.66 29.77
C VAL A 52 17.22 -0.07 30.44
N GLU A 53 17.41 1.04 31.18
CA GLU A 53 16.31 1.81 31.66
C GLU A 53 15.47 2.00 30.41
N ASP A 54 14.28 1.40 30.39
CA ASP A 54 13.33 1.64 29.32
C ASP A 54 13.25 3.15 29.29
N VAL A 55 13.85 3.76 28.25
CA VAL A 55 13.81 5.20 28.07
C VAL A 55 12.34 5.47 27.83
N HIS A 56 11.63 5.79 28.90
CA HIS A 56 10.26 6.23 28.88
C HIS A 56 10.31 7.64 28.33
N ILE A 57 10.54 7.75 27.02
CA ILE A 57 10.18 8.96 26.29
C ILE A 57 8.71 9.18 26.63
N HIS A 58 8.40 10.32 27.24
CA HIS A 58 7.04 10.62 27.66
C HIS A 58 6.11 10.37 26.46
N ARG A 59 5.19 9.40 26.58
CA ARG A 59 4.34 8.93 25.47
C ARG A 59 3.63 10.11 24.78
N GLU A 60 3.31 11.16 25.53
CA GLU A 60 2.72 12.41 25.06
C GLU A 60 3.60 13.16 24.04
N GLU A 61 4.94 13.16 24.19
CA GLU A 61 5.87 13.76 23.23
C GLU A 61 5.96 12.97 21.91
N ILE A 62 5.81 11.63 21.96
CA ILE A 62 5.78 10.77 20.76
C ILE A 62 4.46 10.91 20.01
N LEU A 63 3.37 11.18 20.72
CA LEU A 63 2.02 11.29 20.13
C LEU A 63 1.75 12.67 19.53
N GLY A 64 2.34 13.74 20.09
CA GLY A 64 2.26 15.09 19.53
C GLY A 64 3.17 15.30 18.30
N ARG A 65 4.21 14.47 18.14
CA ARG A 65 5.12 14.51 16.98
C ARG A 65 4.68 13.43 16.01
N GLY A 66 4.17 13.83 14.84
CA GLY A 66 3.79 12.91 13.77
C GLY A 66 4.80 11.79 13.49
N VAL A 67 4.36 10.76 12.78
CA VAL A 67 5.22 9.67 12.36
C VAL A 67 6.06 10.09 11.17
N GLN A 68 7.33 9.68 11.16
CA GLN A 68 8.19 9.77 9.99
C GLN A 68 8.70 8.39 9.60
N ILE A 69 8.63 8.06 8.31
CA ILE A 69 9.28 6.90 7.70
C ILE A 69 10.26 7.42 6.65
N CYS A 70 11.51 6.96 6.70
CA CYS A 70 12.52 7.26 5.69
C CYS A 70 12.96 5.95 5.02
N GLN A 71 12.92 5.87 3.70
CA GLN A 71 13.36 4.70 2.94
C GLN A 71 14.16 5.09 1.70
N VAL A 72 15.37 4.56 1.59
CA VAL A 72 16.15 4.65 0.34
C VAL A 72 15.53 3.73 -0.70
N LEU A 73 15.30 4.26 -1.89
CA LEU A 73 14.57 3.57 -2.95
C LEU A 73 15.54 2.81 -3.86
N GLY A 74 15.31 1.50 -3.97
CA GLY A 74 16.14 0.59 -4.72
C GLY A 74 15.61 0.29 -6.12
N PRO A 75 16.34 -0.51 -6.92
CA PRO A 75 15.90 -0.89 -8.27
C PRO A 75 14.54 -1.59 -8.33
N GLY A 76 14.14 -2.29 -7.26
CA GLY A 76 12.82 -2.93 -7.16
C GLY A 76 11.65 -1.96 -6.95
N ASP A 77 11.93 -0.70 -6.63
CA ASP A 77 10.93 0.34 -6.40
C ASP A 77 10.65 1.16 -7.68
N SER A 78 11.53 1.11 -8.67
CA SER A 78 11.48 1.92 -9.90
C SER A 78 11.24 1.10 -11.16
N ASN A 79 10.69 1.74 -12.18
CA ASN A 79 10.66 1.20 -13.53
C ASN A 79 12.06 1.27 -14.20
N PRO A 80 12.27 0.62 -15.35
CA PRO A 80 13.58 0.63 -16.03
C PRO A 80 14.10 2.02 -16.41
N ALA A 81 13.23 3.02 -16.50
CA ALA A 81 13.60 4.42 -16.74
C ALA A 81 13.98 5.17 -15.45
N GLY A 82 14.04 4.48 -14.31
CA GLY A 82 14.43 5.04 -13.01
C GLY A 82 13.34 5.82 -12.28
N ASN A 83 12.10 5.85 -12.78
CA ASN A 83 10.98 6.49 -12.08
C ASN A 83 10.40 5.52 -11.06
N VAL A 84 10.21 5.96 -9.82
CA VAL A 84 9.59 5.18 -8.75
C VAL A 84 8.11 4.96 -9.09
N HIS A 85 7.63 3.73 -8.89
CA HIS A 85 6.24 3.40 -9.15
C HIS A 85 5.32 4.12 -8.14
N GLY A 86 4.18 4.65 -8.61
CA GLY A 86 3.22 5.32 -7.75
C GLY A 86 2.74 4.42 -6.61
N GLY A 87 2.60 3.12 -6.85
CA GLY A 87 2.23 2.11 -5.87
C GLY A 87 3.22 1.97 -4.71
N VAL A 88 4.50 2.26 -4.92
CA VAL A 88 5.51 2.26 -3.85
C VAL A 88 5.28 3.46 -2.93
N VAL A 89 5.10 4.64 -3.50
CA VAL A 89 4.77 5.88 -2.76
C VAL A 89 3.47 5.70 -1.96
N LEU A 90 2.43 5.14 -2.57
CA LEU A 90 1.15 4.86 -1.89
C LEU A 90 1.31 3.87 -0.73
N LYS A 91 2.12 2.82 -0.92
CA LYS A 91 2.42 1.86 0.14
C LYS A 91 3.14 2.52 1.32
N LEU A 92 4.12 3.38 1.05
CA LEU A 92 4.84 4.11 2.10
C LEU A 92 3.93 5.10 2.83
N ALA A 93 3.09 5.82 2.09
CA ALA A 93 2.11 6.73 2.66
C ALA A 93 1.14 6.01 3.60
N GLU A 94 0.64 4.84 3.19
CA GLU A 94 -0.25 4.02 4.01
C GLU A 94 0.44 3.42 5.23
N SER A 95 1.70 3.01 5.10
CA SER A 95 2.49 2.48 6.22
C SER A 95 2.73 3.56 7.29
N ALA A 96 3.05 4.79 6.87
CA ALA A 96 3.22 5.92 7.78
C ALA A 96 1.88 6.31 8.43
N GLY A 97 0.80 6.32 7.65
CA GLY A 97 -0.54 6.60 8.15
C GLY A 97 -1.04 5.56 9.14
N TYR A 98 -0.85 4.28 8.85
CA TYR A 98 -1.17 3.18 9.74
C TYR A 98 -0.45 3.36 11.09
N LEU A 99 0.85 3.62 11.06
CA LEU A 99 1.63 3.79 12.28
C LEU A 99 1.17 4.99 13.11
N ALA A 100 0.79 6.11 12.46
CA ALA A 100 0.26 7.27 13.15
C ALA A 100 -1.07 6.95 13.86
N VAL A 101 -2.00 6.27 13.19
CA VAL A 101 -3.27 5.87 13.80
C VAL A 101 -3.08 4.79 14.85
N ALA A 102 -2.22 3.81 14.62
CA ALA A 102 -1.99 2.72 15.56
C ALA A 102 -1.43 3.26 16.88
N ARG A 103 -0.51 4.22 16.83
CA ARG A 103 -0.01 4.93 18.01
C ARG A 103 -1.12 5.73 18.69
N HIS A 104 -1.88 6.52 17.94
CA HIS A 104 -2.99 7.32 18.47
C HIS A 104 -4.06 6.47 19.17
N CYS A 105 -4.51 5.39 18.53
CA CYS A 105 -5.54 4.51 19.05
C CYS A 105 -5.12 3.73 20.31
N ASN A 106 -3.83 3.46 20.48
CA ASN A 106 -3.31 2.64 21.57
C ASN A 106 -2.53 3.41 22.65
N ALA A 107 -2.33 4.72 22.48
CA ALA A 107 -1.59 5.63 23.36
C ALA A 107 -1.86 5.41 24.86
N ASN A 108 -3.14 5.48 25.22
CA ASN A 108 -3.64 5.53 26.60
C ASN A 108 -4.62 4.37 26.88
N ARG A 109 -4.51 3.26 26.13
CA ARG A 109 -5.38 2.10 26.35
C ARG A 109 -4.89 1.29 27.55
N THR A 110 -5.83 0.95 28.42
CA THR A 110 -5.65 0.06 29.58
C THR A 110 -6.24 -1.33 29.34
N ASP A 111 -6.96 -1.53 28.24
CA ASP A 111 -7.58 -2.79 27.88
C ASP A 111 -6.53 -3.82 27.44
N ASP A 112 -6.75 -5.10 27.75
CA ASP A 112 -5.84 -6.20 27.41
C ASP A 112 -5.70 -6.46 25.89
N GLN A 113 -6.59 -5.91 25.07
CA GLN A 113 -6.58 -6.10 23.61
C GLN A 113 -6.24 -4.80 22.87
N PRO A 114 -5.19 -4.80 22.02
CA PRO A 114 -4.82 -3.64 21.22
C PRO A 114 -5.83 -3.41 20.09
N LEU A 115 -5.90 -2.16 19.64
CA LEU A 115 -6.65 -1.79 18.45
C LEU A 115 -5.76 -1.84 17.21
N VAL A 116 -6.29 -2.43 16.15
CA VAL A 116 -5.66 -2.48 14.83
C VAL A 116 -6.45 -1.58 13.88
N PRO A 117 -5.86 -0.49 13.36
CA PRO A 117 -6.51 0.35 12.38
C PRO A 117 -6.41 -0.26 10.98
N TYR A 118 -7.50 -0.17 10.22
CA TYR A 118 -7.52 -0.52 8.81
C TYR A 118 -8.00 0.68 7.99
N SER A 119 -7.36 0.90 6.85
CA SER A 119 -7.76 1.93 5.90
C SER A 119 -9.17 1.63 5.36
N ALA A 120 -10.06 2.60 5.49
CA ALA A 120 -11.43 2.52 5.00
C ALA A 120 -11.62 3.34 3.72
N ARG A 121 -10.89 4.44 3.58
CA ARG A 121 -11.00 5.36 2.44
C ARG A 121 -9.72 6.15 2.27
N MET A 122 -9.34 6.42 1.02
CA MET A 122 -8.31 7.38 0.67
C MET A 122 -8.93 8.43 -0.25
N GLU A 123 -8.69 9.71 0.03
CA GLU A 123 -9.15 10.80 -0.83
C GLU A 123 -8.42 10.81 -2.17
N LYS A 124 -8.96 11.56 -3.13
CA LYS A 124 -8.24 11.83 -4.38
C LYS A 124 -6.83 12.35 -4.07
N SER A 125 -5.85 11.90 -4.82
CA SER A 125 -4.45 12.26 -4.60
C SER A 125 -3.71 12.41 -5.92
N ALA A 126 -2.76 13.34 -5.97
CA ALA A 126 -1.96 13.65 -7.14
C ALA A 126 -0.47 13.46 -6.84
N PHE A 127 0.29 13.00 -7.83
CA PHE A 127 1.74 12.97 -7.79
C PHE A 127 2.25 14.28 -8.36
N ILE A 128 2.66 15.19 -7.48
CA ILE A 128 3.03 16.57 -7.78
C ILE A 128 4.37 16.59 -8.52
N ASN A 129 5.33 15.80 -8.03
CA ASN A 129 6.64 15.66 -8.63
C ASN A 129 7.05 14.18 -8.68
N PRO A 130 7.80 13.77 -9.72
CA PRO A 130 8.34 12.41 -9.80
C PRO A 130 9.38 12.16 -8.70
N MET A 131 9.56 10.89 -8.40
CA MET A 131 10.57 10.37 -7.49
C MET A 131 11.42 9.36 -8.25
N TYR A 132 12.73 9.36 -8.00
CA TYR A 132 13.70 8.63 -8.80
C TYR A 132 14.48 7.61 -7.99
N LEU A 133 14.99 6.59 -8.68
CA LEU A 133 15.90 5.59 -8.14
C LEU A 133 17.07 6.25 -7.39
N GLY A 134 17.39 5.72 -6.21
CA GLY A 134 18.49 6.22 -5.36
C GLY A 134 18.15 7.43 -4.50
N GLN A 135 16.98 8.05 -4.68
CA GLN A 135 16.47 9.05 -3.74
C GLN A 135 15.95 8.38 -2.45
N CYS A 136 15.88 9.15 -1.36
CA CYS A 136 15.23 8.74 -0.12
C CYS A 136 13.80 9.27 -0.10
N ALA A 137 12.82 8.39 0.10
CA ALA A 137 11.46 8.79 0.39
C ALA A 137 11.37 9.17 1.88
N VAL A 138 11.03 10.43 2.16
CA VAL A 138 10.76 10.94 3.52
C VAL A 138 9.26 11.16 3.64
N VAL A 139 8.60 10.32 4.45
CA VAL A 139 7.15 10.29 4.59
C VAL A 139 6.75 10.75 5.97
N ASN A 140 6.03 11.85 6.05
CA ASN A 140 5.52 12.41 7.30
C ASN A 140 4.02 12.17 7.39
N ALA A 141 3.55 11.58 8.48
CA ALA A 141 2.14 11.31 8.73
C ALA A 141 1.68 11.91 10.05
N LYS A 142 0.57 12.66 10.02
CA LYS A 142 -0.03 13.30 11.21
C LYS A 142 -1.51 13.04 11.27
N VAL A 143 -2.01 12.67 12.45
CA VAL A 143 -3.45 12.57 12.69
C VAL A 143 -4.04 13.99 12.66
N ALA A 144 -4.91 14.25 11.70
CA ALA A 144 -5.52 15.57 11.50
C ALA A 144 -6.86 15.69 12.22
N TYR A 145 -7.65 14.61 12.22
CA TYR A 145 -9.00 14.59 12.76
C TYR A 145 -9.36 13.21 13.30
N ALA A 146 -10.09 13.16 14.41
CA ALA A 146 -10.68 11.93 14.92
C ALA A 146 -12.14 12.16 15.28
N SER A 147 -13.01 11.33 14.71
CA SER A 147 -14.41 11.20 15.14
C SER A 147 -14.51 10.18 16.28
N ASN A 148 -15.72 9.71 16.58
CA ASN A 148 -15.91 8.63 17.54
C ASN A 148 -15.30 7.29 17.09
N ARG A 149 -15.21 7.01 15.77
CA ARG A 149 -14.77 5.69 15.25
C ARG A 149 -13.89 5.76 14.00
N THR A 150 -13.65 6.94 13.46
CA THR A 150 -12.83 7.15 12.28
C THR A 150 -11.71 8.13 12.59
N VAL A 151 -10.54 7.88 12.03
CA VAL A 151 -9.37 8.75 12.18
C VAL A 151 -8.90 9.15 10.80
N GLN A 152 -8.73 10.44 10.56
CA GLN A 152 -8.11 10.97 9.35
C GLN A 152 -6.64 11.28 9.60
N VAL A 153 -5.80 10.88 8.66
CA VAL A 153 -4.38 11.19 8.65
C VAL A 153 -4.03 11.95 7.40
N HIS A 154 -3.23 13.01 7.57
CA HIS A 154 -2.56 13.72 6.49
C HIS A 154 -1.15 13.16 6.35
N VAL A 155 -0.77 12.85 5.11
CA VAL A 155 0.53 12.27 4.80
C VAL A 155 1.20 13.06 3.69
N ASP A 156 2.41 13.55 3.95
CA ASP A 156 3.26 14.21 2.97
C ASP A 156 4.43 13.29 2.63
N VAL A 157 4.63 13.03 1.34
CA VAL A 157 5.74 12.21 0.83
C VAL A 157 6.69 13.09 0.05
N TRP A 158 7.93 13.15 0.51
CA TRP A 158 9.02 13.92 -0.09
C TRP A 158 10.06 12.99 -0.70
N ALA A 159 10.66 13.40 -1.81
CA ALA A 159 11.88 12.80 -2.33
C ALA A 159 13.08 13.66 -1.94
N GLU A 160 14.01 13.07 -1.22
CA GLU A 160 15.30 13.66 -0.88
C GLU A 160 16.38 13.12 -1.82
N ASN A 161 17.07 14.02 -2.50
CA ASN A 161 18.31 13.68 -3.19
C ASN A 161 19.46 13.66 -2.18
N LEU A 162 19.92 12.46 -1.82
CA LEU A 162 20.94 12.24 -0.78
C LEU A 162 22.32 12.87 -1.08
N LEU A 163 22.61 13.22 -2.34
CA LEU A 163 23.87 13.86 -2.72
C LEU A 163 23.81 15.39 -2.60
N SER A 164 22.64 15.98 -2.87
CA SER A 164 22.45 17.44 -2.87
C SER A 164 21.72 17.96 -1.63
N GLY A 165 21.03 17.09 -0.88
CA GLY A 165 20.11 17.45 0.20
C GLY A 165 18.79 18.06 -0.26
N HIS A 166 18.53 18.17 -1.57
CA HIS A 166 17.30 18.79 -2.08
C HIS A 166 16.07 17.92 -1.78
N LEU A 167 15.04 18.53 -1.20
CA LEU A 167 13.74 17.92 -0.92
C LEU A 167 12.69 18.38 -1.93
N THR A 168 11.97 17.43 -2.52
CA THR A 168 10.88 17.70 -3.46
C THR A 168 9.60 17.03 -2.97
N LEU A 169 8.51 17.80 -2.82
CA LEU A 169 7.21 17.24 -2.45
C LEU A 169 6.67 16.40 -3.61
N CYS A 170 6.49 15.11 -3.40
CA CYS A 170 6.04 14.19 -4.44
C CYS A 170 4.55 13.90 -4.35
N ASN A 171 4.02 13.73 -3.14
CA ASN A 171 2.62 13.35 -2.95
C ASN A 171 2.07 13.88 -1.62
N GLN A 172 0.80 14.24 -1.64
CA GLN A 172 0.01 14.48 -0.43
C GLN A 172 -1.21 13.57 -0.44
N ALA A 173 -1.43 12.89 0.68
CA ALA A 173 -2.49 11.91 0.83
C ALA A 173 -3.30 12.19 2.09
N ARG A 174 -4.61 11.97 1.99
CA ARG A 174 -5.53 11.98 3.12
C ARG A 174 -6.19 10.62 3.21
N ILE A 175 -5.95 9.93 4.32
CA ILE A 175 -6.35 8.53 4.51
C ILE A 175 -7.23 8.44 5.77
N TRP A 176 -8.35 7.76 5.64
CA TRP A 176 -9.29 7.48 6.71
C TRP A 176 -9.15 6.05 7.19
N TYR A 177 -8.99 5.90 8.51
CA TYR A 177 -8.86 4.62 9.18
C TYR A 177 -10.04 4.36 10.09
N VAL A 178 -10.34 3.08 10.28
CA VAL A 178 -11.28 2.56 11.29
C VAL A 178 -10.55 1.52 12.14
N ALA A 179 -10.69 1.63 13.46
CA ALA A 179 -10.01 0.76 14.40
C ALA A 179 -10.91 -0.41 14.85
N PHE A 180 -10.32 -1.60 14.92
CA PHE A 180 -10.98 -2.84 15.38
C PHE A 180 -10.15 -3.44 16.51
N ARG A 181 -10.71 -4.35 17.30
CA ARG A 181 -9.89 -5.12 18.26
C ARG A 181 -9.04 -6.11 17.48
N ALA A 182 -7.82 -6.33 17.94
CA ALA A 182 -6.98 -7.39 17.39
C ALA A 182 -7.66 -8.76 17.53
N GLY A 183 -7.50 -9.61 16.52
CA GLY A 183 -8.07 -10.96 16.50
C GLY A 183 -9.06 -11.19 15.36
N LYS A 184 -9.22 -12.47 15.01
CA LYS A 184 -9.86 -12.90 13.76
C LYS A 184 -11.31 -12.45 13.56
N ASP A 185 -12.06 -12.27 14.65
CA ASP A 185 -13.52 -12.10 14.60
C ASP A 185 -13.98 -10.66 14.92
N SER A 186 -13.06 -9.69 14.99
CA SER A 186 -13.47 -8.31 15.25
C SER A 186 -14.02 -7.64 13.98
N GLU A 187 -15.34 -7.64 13.87
CA GLU A 187 -16.09 -6.91 12.83
C GLU A 187 -16.69 -5.59 13.31
N VAL A 188 -16.59 -5.30 14.62
CA VAL A 188 -17.20 -4.12 15.22
C VAL A 188 -16.17 -2.99 15.37
N PRO A 189 -16.36 -1.85 14.67
CA PRO A 189 -15.53 -0.66 14.85
C PRO A 189 -15.52 -0.17 16.30
N GLN A 190 -14.33 0.04 16.85
CA GLN A 190 -14.10 0.49 18.21
C GLN A 190 -14.06 2.01 18.30
N ARG A 191 -14.28 2.53 19.52
CA ARG A 191 -14.13 3.96 19.78
C ARG A 191 -12.65 4.34 19.76
N VAL A 192 -12.34 5.49 19.19
CA VAL A 192 -10.97 6.03 19.11
C VAL A 192 -10.85 7.28 20.01
N PRO A 193 -9.66 7.56 20.57
CA PRO A 193 -9.44 8.78 21.32
C PRO A 193 -9.67 10.04 20.47
N PRO A 194 -10.24 11.12 21.03
CA PRO A 194 -10.35 12.39 20.32
C PRO A 194 -8.98 13.03 20.09
N VAL A 195 -8.88 13.87 19.06
CA VAL A 195 -7.70 14.70 18.77
C VAL A 195 -7.99 16.12 19.25
N VAL A 196 -7.05 16.71 19.98
CA VAL A 196 -7.12 18.10 20.42
C VAL A 196 -6.10 18.90 19.61
N PRO A 197 -6.52 19.72 18.64
CA PRO A 197 -5.60 20.55 17.87
C PRO A 197 -5.03 21.67 18.75
N ILE A 198 -3.71 21.87 18.69
CA ILE A 198 -2.99 22.81 19.57
C ILE A 198 -2.70 24.12 18.84
N ASN A 199 -2.12 24.03 17.64
CA ASN A 199 -1.76 25.17 16.80
C ASN A 199 -2.81 25.48 15.73
N ASP A 200 -2.66 26.61 15.04
CA ASP A 200 -3.67 27.08 14.08
C ASP A 200 -3.75 26.18 12.83
N ASP A 201 -2.63 25.63 12.37
CA ASP A 201 -2.59 24.67 11.27
C ASP A 201 -3.37 23.39 11.61
N GLU A 202 -3.21 22.88 12.84
CA GLU A 202 -3.97 21.73 13.33
C GLU A 202 -5.45 22.04 13.50
N LYS A 203 -5.81 23.24 13.96
CA LYS A 203 -7.22 23.66 14.06
C LYS A 203 -7.87 23.72 12.68
N GLN A 204 -7.15 24.23 11.68
CA GLN A 204 -7.60 24.24 10.30
C GLN A 204 -7.78 22.83 9.76
N ALA A 205 -6.76 21.97 9.90
CA ALA A 205 -6.81 20.57 9.46
C ALA A 205 -7.96 19.80 10.14
N TYR A 206 -8.19 20.04 11.43
CA TYR A 206 -9.29 19.45 12.17
C TYR A 206 -10.66 19.90 11.62
N ALA A 207 -10.82 21.21 11.35
CA ALA A 207 -12.06 21.76 10.80
C ALA A 207 -12.34 21.26 9.37
N GLU A 208 -11.30 21.14 8.54
CA GLU A 208 -11.39 20.52 7.22
C GLU A 208 -11.81 19.05 7.31
N GLY A 209 -11.14 18.27 8.17
CA GLY A 209 -11.49 16.87 8.39
C GLY A 209 -12.92 16.68 8.90
N GLN A 210 -13.41 17.56 9.77
CA GLN A 210 -14.79 17.52 10.25
C GLN A 210 -15.80 17.73 9.11
N LYS A 211 -15.56 18.72 8.22
CA LYS A 211 -16.41 18.98 7.06
C LYS A 211 -16.42 17.79 6.11
N GLU A 212 -15.25 17.25 5.82
CA GLU A 212 -15.08 16.10 4.92
C GLU A 212 -15.77 14.84 5.46
N HIS A 213 -15.64 14.58 6.76
CA HIS A 213 -16.33 13.48 7.42
C HIS A 213 -17.85 13.61 7.30
N ALA A 214 -18.38 14.81 7.48
CA ALA A 214 -19.81 15.09 7.36
C ALA A 214 -20.31 14.87 5.91
N THR A 215 -19.56 15.36 4.91
CA THR A 215 -19.87 15.13 3.49
C THR A 215 -19.82 13.64 3.16
N ALA A 216 -18.78 12.93 3.58
CA ALA A 216 -18.63 11.50 3.33
C ALA A 216 -19.80 10.68 3.89
N LYS A 217 -20.27 11.00 5.10
CA LYS A 217 -21.40 10.32 5.74
C LYS A 217 -22.74 10.56 5.03
N SER A 218 -22.87 11.69 4.32
CA SER A 218 -24.08 12.04 3.57
C SER A 218 -24.20 11.33 2.22
N LEU A 219 -23.08 10.84 1.68
CA LEU A 219 -23.02 10.11 0.42
C LEU A 219 -23.33 8.63 0.66
N LYS A 220 -24.22 8.05 -0.15
CA LYS A 220 -24.48 6.60 -0.11
C LYS A 220 -23.28 5.85 -0.71
N HIS A 221 -22.72 4.89 0.02
CA HIS A 221 -21.75 3.96 -0.55
C HIS A 221 -22.45 3.07 -1.57
N ILE A 222 -22.06 3.19 -2.84
CA ILE A 222 -22.52 2.31 -3.91
C ILE A 222 -21.39 1.34 -4.21
N GLN A 223 -21.53 0.08 -3.76
CA GLN A 223 -20.61 -0.97 -4.16
C GLN A 223 -20.77 -1.23 -5.67
N PRO A 224 -19.68 -1.22 -6.45
CA PRO A 224 -19.74 -1.50 -7.87
C PRO A 224 -20.08 -2.97 -8.10
N VAL A 225 -20.99 -3.23 -9.05
CA VAL A 225 -21.38 -4.58 -9.45
C VAL A 225 -20.25 -5.21 -10.29
N VAL A 226 -19.83 -6.42 -9.92
CA VAL A 226 -18.66 -7.12 -10.52
C VAL A 226 -19.01 -7.86 -11.83
N SER A 227 -20.31 -7.99 -12.17
CA SER A 227 -20.79 -8.72 -13.35
C SER A 227 -20.06 -8.34 -14.64
N ASP A 228 -19.78 -7.05 -14.81
CA ASP A 228 -19.22 -6.48 -16.04
C ASP A 228 -17.78 -6.97 -16.33
N LEU A 229 -17.02 -7.39 -15.31
CA LEU A 229 -15.63 -7.85 -15.48
C LEU A 229 -15.56 -9.27 -16.07
N GLU A 230 -16.54 -10.11 -15.78
CA GLU A 230 -16.61 -11.47 -16.33
C GLU A 230 -16.91 -11.45 -17.83
N ASP A 231 -17.66 -10.47 -18.30
CA ASP A 231 -17.96 -10.31 -19.73
C ASP A 231 -16.70 -9.92 -20.51
N TYR A 232 -15.82 -9.09 -19.94
CA TYR A 232 -14.49 -8.87 -20.48
C TYR A 232 -13.63 -10.14 -20.46
N ARG A 233 -13.61 -10.87 -19.33
CA ARG A 233 -12.87 -12.14 -19.24
C ARG A 233 -13.32 -13.16 -20.30
N ARG A 234 -14.63 -13.28 -20.53
CA ARG A 234 -15.21 -14.16 -21.55
C ARG A 234 -15.01 -13.63 -22.98
N GLY A 235 -14.93 -12.32 -23.13
CA GLY A 235 -14.70 -11.61 -24.39
C GLY A 235 -13.24 -11.54 -24.85
N LEU A 236 -12.26 -11.89 -24.00
CA LEU A 236 -10.82 -11.91 -24.33
C LEU A 236 -10.47 -12.81 -25.55
N GLY A 237 -11.38 -13.69 -25.96
CA GLY A 237 -11.24 -14.53 -27.16
C GLY A 237 -11.84 -13.95 -28.46
N ARG A 238 -12.49 -12.78 -28.42
CA ARG A 238 -13.09 -12.15 -29.61
C ARG A 238 -12.38 -10.83 -29.90
N GLU A 239 -11.50 -10.89 -30.90
CA GLU A 239 -10.85 -9.77 -31.59
C GLU A 239 -9.68 -9.08 -30.85
N THR A 240 -8.57 -9.81 -30.74
CA THR A 240 -7.21 -9.27 -30.54
C THR A 240 -6.59 -8.77 -31.86
N HIS A 241 -7.40 -8.23 -32.78
CA HIS A 241 -6.87 -7.70 -34.03
C HIS A 241 -6.02 -6.46 -33.74
N LEU A 242 -4.72 -6.59 -33.98
CA LEU A 242 -3.80 -5.48 -34.18
C LEU A 242 -4.33 -4.69 -35.38
N ASN A 243 -5.07 -3.61 -35.16
CA ASN A 243 -5.02 -2.53 -36.12
C ASN A 243 -3.64 -1.91 -35.95
N ASP A 244 -2.81 -1.99 -36.98
CA ASP A 244 -1.46 -1.41 -37.06
C ASP A 244 -1.52 0.14 -37.13
N GLY A 245 -2.57 0.73 -36.55
CA GLY A 245 -2.97 2.12 -36.66
C GLY A 245 -3.30 2.75 -35.31
N ASP A 246 -3.63 4.04 -35.36
CA ASP A 246 -3.82 4.99 -34.26
C ASP A 246 -4.86 4.62 -33.17
N THR A 247 -5.42 3.41 -33.13
CA THR A 247 -6.49 3.00 -32.20
C THR A 247 -6.24 1.62 -31.59
N ARG A 248 -6.61 1.44 -30.32
CA ARG A 248 -6.58 0.14 -29.62
C ARG A 248 -7.86 -0.09 -28.82
N THR A 249 -8.29 -1.34 -28.68
CA THR A 249 -9.49 -1.71 -27.92
C THR A 249 -9.21 -1.78 -26.42
N VAL A 250 -10.26 -1.74 -25.59
CA VAL A 250 -10.13 -1.97 -24.14
C VAL A 250 -9.55 -3.35 -23.87
N GLY A 251 -10.03 -4.38 -24.56
CA GLY A 251 -9.58 -5.77 -24.43
C GLY A 251 -8.09 -5.97 -24.69
N TRP A 252 -7.49 -5.22 -25.63
CA TRP A 252 -6.04 -5.25 -25.90
C TRP A 252 -5.20 -4.88 -24.67
N SER A 253 -5.64 -3.86 -23.94
CA SER A 253 -4.94 -3.33 -22.77
C SER A 253 -5.37 -3.96 -21.45
N PHE A 254 -6.46 -4.73 -21.45
CA PHE A 254 -7.01 -5.35 -20.25
C PHE A 254 -5.93 -6.17 -19.54
N THR A 255 -5.82 -5.96 -18.23
CA THR A 255 -4.78 -6.59 -17.42
C THR A 255 -5.41 -7.17 -16.18
N GLU A 256 -4.95 -8.36 -15.81
CA GLU A 256 -5.36 -8.99 -14.58
C GLU A 256 -4.15 -9.58 -13.87
N LEU A 257 -4.07 -9.32 -12.56
CA LEU A 257 -3.08 -9.89 -11.65
C LEU A 257 -3.82 -10.67 -10.58
N ALA A 258 -3.28 -11.83 -10.20
CA ALA A 258 -3.77 -12.60 -9.06
C ALA A 258 -2.63 -12.86 -8.09
N GLN A 259 -2.89 -12.68 -6.79
CA GLN A 259 -1.91 -12.89 -5.74
C GLN A 259 -2.58 -13.51 -4.51
N MET A 260 -2.01 -14.59 -3.99
CA MET A 260 -2.40 -15.12 -2.69
C MET A 260 -1.96 -14.16 -1.59
N VAL A 261 -2.86 -13.88 -0.65
CA VAL A 261 -2.55 -13.04 0.51
C VAL A 261 -1.77 -13.87 1.52
N CYS A 262 -0.48 -13.54 1.67
CA CYS A 262 0.46 -14.17 2.58
C CYS A 262 0.60 -13.34 3.88
N PRO A 263 1.17 -13.91 4.96
CA PRO A 263 1.36 -13.20 6.22
C PRO A 263 2.12 -11.87 6.08
N SER A 264 3.09 -11.79 5.18
CA SER A 264 3.85 -10.56 4.89
C SER A 264 3.03 -9.43 4.25
N HIS A 265 1.79 -9.70 3.86
CA HIS A 265 0.88 -8.71 3.27
C HIS A 265 -0.12 -8.13 4.27
N CYS A 266 -0.19 -8.70 5.48
CA CYS A 266 -1.26 -8.43 6.42
C CYS A 266 -0.78 -7.62 7.62
N GLU A 267 -1.69 -6.81 8.16
CA GLU A 267 -1.68 -6.45 9.58
C GLU A 267 -2.73 -7.34 10.26
N ASP A 268 -2.32 -8.05 11.32
CA ASP A 268 -3.11 -9.12 11.94
C ASP A 268 -3.55 -10.17 10.89
N ASN A 269 -4.83 -10.25 10.55
CA ASN A 269 -5.38 -11.23 9.63
C ASN A 269 -5.90 -10.64 8.31
N LYS A 270 -5.72 -9.34 8.06
CA LYS A 270 -6.26 -8.64 6.87
C LYS A 270 -5.14 -7.97 6.09
N ALA A 271 -5.23 -8.01 4.76
CA ALA A 271 -4.26 -7.39 3.87
C ALA A 271 -4.18 -5.87 4.12
N THR A 272 -2.97 -5.35 4.15
CA THR A 272 -2.71 -3.91 4.27
C THR A 272 -3.18 -3.17 3.02
N ALA A 273 -3.70 -1.96 3.21
CA ALA A 273 -4.10 -1.15 2.07
C ALA A 273 -2.90 -0.77 1.21
N GLY A 274 -1.70 -0.60 1.79
CA GLY A 274 -0.48 -0.34 1.04
C GLY A 274 -0.13 -1.46 0.05
N VAL A 275 -0.30 -2.74 0.42
CA VAL A 275 -0.08 -3.87 -0.51
C VAL A 275 -1.14 -3.89 -1.60
N ILE A 276 -2.41 -3.67 -1.26
CA ILE A 276 -3.50 -3.60 -2.24
C ILE A 276 -3.24 -2.48 -3.25
N MET A 277 -2.94 -1.27 -2.78
CA MET A 277 -2.67 -0.11 -3.62
C MET A 277 -1.45 -0.31 -4.52
N LYS A 278 -0.37 -0.93 -4.02
CA LYS A 278 0.80 -1.25 -4.83
C LYS A 278 0.46 -2.19 -5.99
N LEU A 279 -0.37 -3.21 -5.73
CA LEU A 279 -0.78 -4.15 -6.77
C LEU A 279 -1.76 -3.52 -7.77
N MET A 280 -2.66 -2.65 -7.29
CA MET A 280 -3.55 -1.87 -8.15
C MET A 280 -2.79 -0.95 -9.11
N ASP A 281 -1.79 -0.22 -8.60
CA ASP A 281 -0.93 0.65 -9.42
C ASP A 281 -0.11 -0.17 -10.44
N THR A 282 0.41 -1.33 -10.02
CA THR A 282 1.11 -2.25 -10.93
C THR A 282 0.19 -2.72 -12.06
N CYS A 283 -1.05 -3.10 -11.76
CA CYS A 283 -2.04 -3.51 -12.75
C CYS A 283 -2.39 -2.36 -13.71
N ALA A 284 -2.63 -1.16 -13.18
CA ALA A 284 -2.90 0.02 -13.99
C ALA A 284 -1.71 0.40 -14.89
N GLY A 285 -0.49 0.32 -14.36
CA GLY A 285 0.74 0.59 -15.10
C GLY A 285 0.92 -0.37 -16.26
N ILE A 286 0.72 -1.67 -16.05
CA ILE A 286 0.79 -2.68 -17.13
C ILE A 286 -0.27 -2.41 -18.20
N ALA A 287 -1.52 -2.12 -17.82
CA ALA A 287 -2.58 -1.80 -18.78
C ALA A 287 -2.24 -0.56 -19.62
N ALA A 288 -1.75 0.50 -18.97
CA ALA A 288 -1.33 1.73 -19.65
C ALA A 288 -0.10 1.49 -20.55
N VAL A 289 0.89 0.70 -20.11
CA VAL A 289 2.06 0.33 -20.93
C VAL A 289 1.63 -0.48 -22.15
N ARG A 290 0.70 -1.45 -22.01
CA ARG A 290 0.15 -2.22 -23.16
C ARG A 290 -0.54 -1.30 -24.18
N HIS A 291 -1.20 -0.25 -23.72
CA HIS A 291 -1.91 0.71 -24.57
C HIS A 291 -1.05 1.83 -25.15
N ALA A 292 -0.02 2.28 -24.44
CA ALA A 292 0.88 3.33 -24.91
C ALA A 292 2.10 2.78 -25.67
N ARG A 293 2.54 1.55 -25.37
CA ARG A 293 3.86 0.99 -25.77
C ARG A 293 5.02 1.94 -25.41
N SER A 294 4.95 2.54 -24.23
CA SER A 294 5.99 3.44 -23.72
C SER A 294 6.15 3.32 -22.21
N ASN A 295 7.16 4.00 -21.66
CA ASN A 295 7.26 4.24 -20.23
C ASN A 295 6.01 5.00 -19.76
N VAL A 296 5.51 4.67 -18.57
CA VAL A 296 4.31 5.29 -18.00
C VAL A 296 4.56 5.60 -16.53
N VAL A 297 4.05 6.74 -16.07
CA VAL A 297 4.05 7.13 -14.66
C VAL A 297 2.64 7.45 -14.17
N THR A 298 2.41 7.21 -12.89
CA THR A 298 1.16 7.56 -12.21
C THR A 298 1.15 9.03 -11.85
N VAL A 299 0.10 9.76 -12.25
CA VAL A 299 -0.01 11.21 -11.97
C VAL A 299 -1.13 11.55 -11.00
N ALA A 300 -2.18 10.75 -10.94
CA ALA A 300 -3.24 10.94 -9.97
C ALA A 300 -4.06 9.66 -9.79
N LEU A 301 -4.79 9.59 -8.67
CA LEU A 301 -5.83 8.62 -8.43
C LEU A 301 -7.11 9.30 -7.94
N SER A 302 -8.25 8.71 -8.29
CA SER A 302 -9.54 9.07 -7.71
C SER A 302 -9.60 8.70 -6.23
N GLN A 303 -10.63 9.19 -5.53
CA GLN A 303 -11.00 8.63 -4.23
C GLN A 303 -11.11 7.10 -4.34
N MET A 304 -10.60 6.41 -3.31
CA MET A 304 -10.59 4.96 -3.18
C MET A 304 -11.33 4.57 -1.91
N GLU A 305 -12.22 3.59 -2.01
CA GLU A 305 -12.99 3.05 -0.88
C GLU A 305 -12.66 1.56 -0.69
N PHE A 306 -12.41 1.17 0.56
CA PHE A 306 -12.18 -0.21 0.98
C PHE A 306 -13.49 -0.78 1.53
N PHE A 307 -14.30 -1.37 0.64
CA PHE A 307 -15.67 -1.78 0.96
C PHE A 307 -15.74 -2.97 1.92
N LYS A 308 -14.81 -3.92 1.77
CA LYS A 308 -14.73 -5.16 2.54
C LYS A 308 -13.27 -5.55 2.73
N PRO A 309 -12.92 -6.19 3.86
CA PRO A 309 -11.56 -6.67 4.08
C PRO A 309 -11.21 -7.80 3.11
N ILE A 310 -9.91 -7.94 2.89
CA ILE A 310 -9.28 -9.08 2.20
C ILE A 310 -8.49 -9.85 3.25
N ASN A 311 -8.83 -11.10 3.46
CA ASN A 311 -8.30 -11.90 4.57
C ASN A 311 -7.04 -12.68 4.17
N LEU A 312 -6.22 -13.00 5.16
CA LEU A 312 -5.09 -13.90 5.02
C LEU A 312 -5.53 -15.23 4.37
N GLY A 313 -4.82 -15.65 3.33
CA GLY A 313 -5.10 -16.88 2.58
C GLY A 313 -6.11 -16.73 1.43
N GLU A 314 -6.82 -15.60 1.32
CA GLU A 314 -7.63 -15.31 0.12
C GLU A 314 -6.73 -15.08 -1.11
N ILE A 315 -7.27 -15.38 -2.29
CA ILE A 315 -6.68 -14.99 -3.58
C ILE A 315 -7.25 -13.64 -3.95
N MET A 316 -6.40 -12.61 -3.94
CA MET A 316 -6.73 -11.27 -4.41
C MET A 316 -6.57 -11.20 -5.93
N SER A 317 -7.63 -10.81 -6.64
CA SER A 317 -7.66 -10.60 -8.09
C SER A 317 -7.79 -9.11 -8.38
N VAL A 318 -6.88 -8.56 -9.16
CA VAL A 318 -6.80 -7.14 -9.50
C VAL A 318 -6.93 -6.98 -11.00
N SER A 319 -8.05 -6.43 -11.45
CA SER A 319 -8.37 -6.28 -12.87
C SER A 319 -8.35 -4.79 -13.24
N GLY A 320 -7.58 -4.45 -14.27
CA GLY A 320 -7.39 -3.10 -14.80
C GLY A 320 -7.90 -2.99 -16.24
N ARG A 321 -8.70 -1.95 -16.51
CA ARG A 321 -9.20 -1.64 -17.85
C ARG A 321 -9.14 -0.15 -18.13
N ILE A 322 -8.82 0.21 -19.36
CA ILE A 322 -8.80 1.61 -19.78
C ILE A 322 -10.24 2.10 -19.95
N THR A 323 -10.57 3.21 -19.29
CA THR A 323 -11.89 3.84 -19.39
C THR A 323 -11.89 5.07 -20.27
N TYR A 324 -10.78 5.79 -20.36
CA TYR A 324 -10.67 7.01 -21.16
C TYR A 324 -9.23 7.26 -21.58
N VAL A 325 -9.05 7.83 -22.77
CA VAL A 325 -7.74 8.23 -23.29
C VAL A 325 -7.86 9.66 -23.80
N SER A 326 -7.02 10.55 -23.26
CA SER A 326 -6.84 11.90 -23.77
C SER A 326 -5.63 11.96 -24.70
N GLU A 327 -5.30 13.15 -25.19
CA GLU A 327 -4.07 13.36 -25.97
C GLU A 327 -2.78 13.04 -25.20
N ARG A 328 -2.80 13.14 -23.86
CA ARG A 328 -1.59 13.05 -23.01
C ARG A 328 -1.73 12.13 -21.79
N SER A 329 -2.91 11.59 -21.53
CA SER A 329 -3.16 10.78 -20.34
C SER A 329 -4.05 9.58 -20.65
N ILE A 330 -3.83 8.50 -19.92
CA ILE A 330 -4.64 7.30 -19.94
C ILE A 330 -5.32 7.17 -18.59
N GLU A 331 -6.63 7.00 -18.58
CA GLU A 331 -7.41 6.70 -17.40
C GLU A 331 -7.66 5.19 -17.32
N VAL A 332 -7.26 4.57 -16.21
CA VAL A 332 -7.40 3.14 -15.96
C VAL A 332 -8.25 2.92 -14.72
N GLU A 333 -9.39 2.24 -14.90
CA GLU A 333 -10.17 1.74 -13.78
C GLU A 333 -9.58 0.41 -13.30
N VAL A 334 -9.36 0.32 -11.98
CA VAL A 334 -8.86 -0.89 -11.33
C VAL A 334 -9.87 -1.32 -10.27
N ILE A 335 -10.23 -2.60 -10.31
CA ILE A 335 -11.15 -3.24 -9.37
C ILE A 335 -10.43 -4.42 -8.74
N VAL A 336 -10.59 -4.54 -7.42
CA VAL A 336 -10.04 -5.64 -6.63
C VAL A 336 -11.19 -6.50 -6.13
N THR A 337 -11.10 -7.81 -6.37
CA THR A 337 -11.94 -8.84 -5.74
C THR A 337 -11.04 -9.79 -4.95
N ALA A 338 -11.61 -10.55 -4.03
CA ALA A 338 -10.86 -11.57 -3.31
C ALA A 338 -11.75 -12.74 -2.93
N TYR A 339 -11.26 -13.97 -3.09
CA TYR A 339 -12.01 -15.20 -2.86
C TYR A 339 -11.16 -16.26 -2.16
N ALA A 340 -11.77 -17.19 -1.43
CA ALA A 340 -11.04 -18.28 -0.81
C ALA A 340 -10.52 -19.27 -1.89
N PRO A 341 -9.32 -19.87 -1.76
CA PRO A 341 -8.73 -20.70 -2.82
C PRO A 341 -9.58 -21.88 -3.30
N ILE A 342 -10.40 -22.43 -2.41
CA ILE A 342 -11.25 -23.61 -2.67
C ILE A 342 -12.65 -23.19 -3.17
N GLU A 343 -12.99 -21.91 -3.01
CA GLU A 343 -14.27 -21.36 -3.47
C GLU A 343 -14.09 -20.70 -4.84
N THR A 344 -14.85 -21.17 -5.81
CA THR A 344 -14.96 -20.54 -7.14
C THR A 344 -16.05 -19.46 -7.19
N ARG A 345 -16.62 -19.09 -6.05
CA ARG A 345 -17.76 -18.15 -6.01
C ARG A 345 -17.33 -16.71 -6.21
N LYS A 346 -18.24 -15.97 -6.86
CA LYS A 346 -18.17 -14.54 -7.09
C LYS A 346 -18.05 -13.81 -5.76
N THR A 347 -17.10 -12.88 -5.68
CA THR A 347 -17.01 -11.98 -4.54
C THR A 347 -17.21 -10.55 -5.00
N ASP A 348 -17.88 -9.77 -4.16
CA ASP A 348 -18.10 -8.36 -4.40
C ASP A 348 -16.76 -7.63 -4.49
N ALA A 349 -16.77 -6.49 -5.19
CA ALA A 349 -15.62 -5.60 -5.23
C ALA A 349 -15.20 -5.22 -3.81
N LYS A 350 -13.94 -5.50 -3.49
CA LYS A 350 -13.30 -5.15 -2.22
C LYS A 350 -12.80 -3.72 -2.27
N VAL A 351 -12.24 -3.31 -3.40
CA VAL A 351 -11.70 -1.96 -3.64
C VAL A 351 -11.92 -1.57 -5.09
N ARG A 352 -12.21 -0.29 -5.35
CA ARG A 352 -12.24 0.30 -6.69
C ARG A 352 -11.52 1.65 -6.68
N CYS A 353 -10.74 1.90 -7.72
CA CYS A 353 -10.10 3.19 -7.93
C CYS A 353 -9.87 3.43 -9.42
N VAL A 354 -9.78 4.71 -9.80
CA VAL A 354 -9.43 5.13 -11.15
C VAL A 354 -8.09 5.84 -11.11
N PHE A 355 -7.11 5.30 -11.82
CA PHE A 355 -5.77 5.86 -11.96
C PHE A 355 -5.69 6.71 -13.22
N SER A 356 -5.04 7.87 -13.11
CA SER A 356 -4.61 8.68 -14.24
C SER A 356 -3.12 8.48 -14.43
N MET A 357 -2.76 8.03 -15.63
CA MET A 357 -1.43 7.65 -16.04
C MET A 357 -0.95 8.56 -17.17
N VAL A 358 0.32 8.92 -17.18
CA VAL A 358 0.94 9.70 -18.26
C VAL A 358 2.07 8.89 -18.87
N PRO A 359 1.97 8.53 -20.16
CA PRO A 359 3.10 7.98 -20.89
C PRO A 359 4.19 9.04 -21.08
N LEU A 360 5.43 8.63 -20.86
CA LEU A 360 6.62 9.44 -21.09
C LEU A 360 7.40 8.86 -22.26
N ALA A 361 7.85 9.70 -23.19
CA ALA A 361 8.77 9.27 -24.23
C ALA A 361 10.12 8.90 -23.60
N TRP A 362 10.73 7.81 -24.08
CA TRP A 362 12.03 7.37 -23.57
C TRP A 362 13.15 8.40 -23.80
N HIS A 363 13.02 9.27 -24.80
CA HIS A 363 14.04 10.24 -25.21
C HIS A 363 13.52 11.69 -25.26
N GLY A 364 12.51 12.03 -24.46
CA GLY A 364 12.05 13.43 -24.33
C GLY A 364 11.26 14.01 -25.52
N GLY A 365 10.74 13.16 -26.41
CA GLY A 365 9.92 13.56 -27.55
C GLY A 365 8.42 13.66 -27.26
N ALA A 366 7.66 14.23 -28.18
CA ALA A 366 6.20 14.18 -28.16
C ALA A 366 5.73 12.73 -28.39
N LEU A 367 4.85 12.24 -27.53
CA LEU A 367 4.28 10.90 -27.64
C LEU A 367 2.79 11.01 -27.97
N THR A 368 2.41 10.47 -29.13
CA THR A 368 1.00 10.32 -29.52
C THR A 368 0.46 9.04 -28.90
N ILE A 369 -0.56 9.16 -28.06
CA ILE A 369 -1.21 8.01 -27.44
C ILE A 369 -2.25 7.46 -28.42
N PRO A 370 -2.24 6.14 -28.71
CA PRO A 370 -3.30 5.52 -29.51
C PRO A 370 -4.67 5.80 -28.91
N LYS A 371 -5.65 6.17 -29.74
CA LYS A 371 -7.04 6.39 -29.31
C LYS A 371 -7.68 5.09 -28.84
N LEU A 372 -8.67 5.20 -27.96
CA LEU A 372 -9.42 4.04 -27.48
C LEU A 372 -10.57 3.74 -28.44
N GLN A 373 -10.58 2.54 -29.02
CA GLN A 373 -11.71 2.02 -29.80
C GLN A 373 -12.74 1.41 -28.86
N LEU A 374 -13.98 1.91 -28.93
CA LEU A 374 -15.10 1.49 -28.08
C LEU A 374 -16.03 0.61 -28.90
N LEU A 375 -16.21 -0.64 -28.49
CA LEU A 375 -17.01 -1.66 -29.16
C LEU A 375 -18.38 -1.81 -28.51
N THR A 376 -18.50 -1.65 -27.19
CA THR A 376 -19.76 -1.84 -26.45
C THR A 376 -20.37 -0.52 -25.97
N ASP A 377 -21.69 -0.52 -25.72
CA ASP A 377 -22.35 0.67 -25.17
C ASP A 377 -21.89 1.01 -23.75
N GLU A 378 -21.53 -0.01 -22.96
CA GLU A 378 -20.94 0.22 -21.65
C GLU A 378 -19.56 0.90 -21.74
N GLU A 379 -18.75 0.55 -22.74
CA GLU A 379 -17.47 1.23 -23.02
C GLU A 379 -17.69 2.69 -23.35
N LYS A 380 -18.70 3.01 -24.17
CA LYS A 380 -19.09 4.39 -24.49
C LYS A 380 -19.50 5.17 -23.24
N VAL A 381 -20.34 4.57 -22.38
CA VAL A 381 -20.77 5.20 -21.12
C VAL A 381 -19.58 5.43 -20.20
N ARG A 382 -18.66 4.45 -20.07
CA ARG A 382 -17.45 4.61 -19.24
C ARG A 382 -16.52 5.68 -19.79
N PHE A 383 -16.39 5.77 -21.10
CA PHE A 383 -15.60 6.80 -21.79
C PHE A 383 -16.12 8.20 -21.53
N LEU A 384 -17.43 8.41 -21.68
CA LEU A 384 -18.06 9.70 -21.38
C LEU A 384 -17.85 10.11 -19.91
N ARG A 385 -18.05 9.18 -18.97
CA ARG A 385 -17.80 9.43 -17.55
C ARG A 385 -16.31 9.72 -17.26
N GLY A 386 -15.39 9.08 -17.98
CA GLY A 386 -13.96 9.34 -17.87
C GLY A 386 -13.58 10.72 -18.40
N GLU A 387 -14.20 11.14 -19.50
CA GLU A 387 -14.06 12.49 -20.04
C GLU A 387 -14.56 13.56 -19.06
N GLU A 388 -15.73 13.37 -18.45
CA GLU A 388 -16.27 14.25 -17.41
C GLU A 388 -15.30 14.40 -16.23
N ARG A 389 -14.77 13.27 -15.74
CA ARG A 389 -13.75 13.29 -14.67
C ARG A 389 -12.49 14.03 -15.11
N TYR A 390 -12.03 13.84 -16.34
CA TYR A 390 -10.87 14.53 -16.89
C TYR A 390 -11.08 16.04 -16.97
N LYS A 391 -12.25 16.48 -17.47
CA LYS A 391 -12.64 17.90 -17.54
C LYS A 391 -12.69 18.52 -16.14
N ALA A 392 -13.31 17.85 -15.18
CA ALA A 392 -13.39 18.30 -13.80
C ALA A 392 -12.01 18.43 -13.11
N ARG A 393 -11.03 17.57 -13.45
CA ARG A 393 -9.66 17.69 -12.94
C ARG A 393 -8.92 18.89 -13.53
N ARG A 394 -9.08 19.15 -14.83
CA ARG A 394 -8.42 20.27 -15.51
C ARG A 394 -8.89 21.63 -15.03
N THR A 395 -10.19 21.80 -14.77
CA THR A 395 -10.71 23.06 -14.24
C THR A 395 -10.16 23.38 -12.86
N VAL A 396 -9.98 22.37 -12.00
CA VAL A 396 -9.34 22.55 -10.69
C VAL A 396 -7.85 22.90 -10.83
N SER A 397 -7.12 22.23 -11.74
CA SER A 397 -5.70 22.51 -11.97
C SER A 397 -5.41 23.84 -12.66
N ALA A 398 -6.39 24.45 -13.34
CA ALA A 398 -6.26 25.76 -13.97
C ALA A 398 -6.67 26.92 -13.04
N ALA A 399 -7.32 26.61 -11.92
CA ALA A 399 -7.78 27.57 -10.91
C ALA A 399 -6.87 27.61 -9.66
N ALA A 400 -5.95 26.67 -9.53
CA ALA A 400 -4.86 26.63 -8.54
C ALA A 400 -3.56 27.10 -9.21
#